data_AF-A0A8J3FU96-F1
#
_entry.id   AF-A0A8J3FU96-F1
#
_cell.length_a   1.000
_cell.length_b   1.000
_cell.length_c   1.000
_cell.angle_alpha   90.00
_cell.angle_beta   90.00
_cell.angle_gamma   90.00
#
_symmetry.space_group_name_H-M   'P 1'
#
loop_
_entity.id
_entity.type
_entity.pdbx_description
1 polymer ?
#
loop_
_entity_poly.entity_id
_entity_poly.type
_entity_poly.pdbx_seq_one_letter_code
_entity_poly.pdbx_strand_id
1 'polypeptide(L)'
;MRALPRLAASPVGAVAVDELRAWRCDPRRQAALLPVLLVGLAAPLVPLLAVGALQGAEFLPYTAVAVVLMAYANTSDVHLEQPSHASTHPAAVHVRGRQLAWLLWVGPVSVVAALALPALAGRAETYPWVLSLVPALLGTAAGALVVPPALCRSPHRSVPGRATRLVLPLGVAMAAGPESGLVLAGDLAGCDILRWLAVPTGVTVGVLAAWWLGRVAAARVAPALPAGPPPR
;
A
#
# COMPACT_ATOMS: atom_id res chain seq x y z
N MET A 1 -20.42 -10.20 -3.84
CA MET A 1 -19.74 -11.30 -3.09
C MET A 1 -19.56 -12.61 -3.87
N ARG A 2 -20.03 -12.75 -5.12
CA ARG A 2 -19.90 -14.01 -5.92
C ARG A 2 -18.49 -14.32 -6.46
N ALA A 3 -17.51 -13.40 -6.38
CA ALA A 3 -16.15 -13.59 -6.90
C ALA A 3 -15.15 -14.23 -5.91
N LEU A 4 -15.47 -14.22 -4.61
CA LEU A 4 -14.62 -14.80 -3.56
C LEU A 4 -14.31 -16.31 -3.72
N PRO A 5 -15.22 -17.16 -4.25
CA PRO A 5 -14.94 -18.59 -4.40
C PRO A 5 -13.78 -18.88 -5.36
N ARG A 6 -13.61 -18.05 -6.40
CA ARG A 6 -12.53 -18.24 -7.40
C ARG A 6 -11.17 -17.83 -6.85
N LEU A 7 -11.12 -16.80 -6.00
CA LEU A 7 -9.88 -16.38 -5.33
C LEU A 7 -9.39 -17.46 -4.36
N ALA A 8 -10.30 -18.09 -3.62
CA ALA A 8 -9.99 -19.16 -2.67
C ALA A 8 -9.47 -20.47 -3.31
N ALA A 9 -9.48 -20.59 -4.64
CA ALA A 9 -8.98 -21.78 -5.35
C ALA A 9 -7.45 -21.96 -5.22
N SER A 10 -6.72 -20.91 -4.86
CA SER A 10 -5.29 -20.97 -4.57
C SER A 10 -5.02 -20.82 -3.07
N PRO A 11 -3.93 -21.40 -2.52
CA PRO A 11 -3.58 -21.24 -1.10
C PRO A 11 -3.41 -19.77 -0.68
N VAL A 12 -2.81 -18.95 -1.56
CA VAL A 12 -2.62 -17.50 -1.32
C VAL A 12 -3.96 -16.79 -1.28
N GLY A 13 -4.86 -17.11 -2.21
CA GLY A 13 -6.17 -16.47 -2.27
C GLY A 13 -7.12 -16.93 -1.16
N ALA A 14 -6.98 -18.16 -0.64
CA ALA A 14 -7.70 -18.60 0.55
C ALA A 14 -7.33 -17.73 1.77
N VAL A 15 -6.02 -17.56 2.03
CA VAL A 15 -5.53 -16.65 3.08
C VAL A 15 -6.01 -15.22 2.85
N ALA A 16 -5.98 -14.74 1.59
CA ALA A 16 -6.47 -13.40 1.28
C ALA A 16 -7.96 -13.23 1.59
N VAL A 17 -8.80 -14.21 1.27
CA VAL A 17 -10.25 -14.18 1.56
C VAL A 17 -10.50 -14.17 3.07
N ASP A 18 -9.77 -14.99 3.83
CA ASP A 18 -9.90 -15.02 5.29
C ASP A 18 -9.46 -13.71 5.93
N GLU A 19 -8.36 -13.14 5.44
CA GLU A 19 -7.89 -11.83 5.88
C GLU A 19 -8.93 -10.75 5.55
N LEU A 20 -9.49 -10.73 4.33
CA LEU A 20 -10.55 -9.80 3.94
C LEU A 20 -11.80 -9.93 4.83
N ARG A 21 -12.18 -11.15 5.22
CA ARG A 21 -13.28 -11.38 6.17
C ARG A 21 -12.92 -10.85 7.55
N ALA A 22 -11.69 -11.08 8.02
CA ALA A 22 -11.22 -10.53 9.29
C ALA A 22 -11.28 -8.99 9.29
N TRP A 23 -10.83 -8.33 8.22
CA TRP A 23 -10.96 -6.88 8.06
C TRP A 23 -12.40 -6.39 8.11
N ARG A 24 -13.35 -7.18 7.60
CA ARG A 24 -14.77 -6.84 7.61
C ARG A 24 -15.45 -7.13 8.95
N CYS A 25 -15.03 -8.15 9.69
CA CYS A 25 -15.72 -8.60 10.90
C CYS A 25 -15.09 -8.05 12.18
N ASP A 26 -13.83 -7.66 12.16
CA ASP A 26 -13.14 -7.11 13.33
C ASP A 26 -13.33 -5.58 13.42
N PRO A 27 -14.08 -5.08 14.43
CA PRO A 27 -14.35 -3.65 14.57
C PRO A 27 -13.08 -2.83 14.82
N ARG A 28 -12.01 -3.41 15.38
CA ARG A 28 -10.73 -2.70 15.57
C ARG A 28 -10.04 -2.44 14.24
N ARG A 29 -10.04 -3.44 13.34
CA ARG A 29 -9.52 -3.31 11.98
C ARG A 29 -10.35 -2.32 11.15
N GLN A 30 -11.67 -2.36 11.29
CA GLN A 30 -12.54 -1.38 10.65
C GLN A 30 -12.28 0.05 11.14
N ALA A 31 -12.13 0.24 12.45
CA ALA A 31 -11.82 1.53 13.05
C ALA A 31 -10.43 2.07 12.62
N ALA A 32 -9.49 1.20 12.28
CA ALA A 32 -8.18 1.60 11.76
C ALA A 32 -8.21 1.95 10.26
N LEU A 33 -9.08 1.33 9.45
CA LEU A 33 -9.05 1.48 7.99
C LEU A 33 -10.09 2.47 7.46
N LEU A 34 -11.32 2.44 7.97
CA LEU A 34 -12.42 3.23 7.41
C LEU A 34 -12.23 4.74 7.64
N PRO A 35 -11.93 5.24 8.86
CA PRO A 35 -11.70 6.66 9.07
C PRO A 35 -10.51 7.16 8.26
N VAL A 36 -9.54 6.31 7.99
CA VAL A 36 -8.29 6.65 7.33
C VAL A 36 -8.45 6.73 5.82
N LEU A 37 -9.27 5.86 5.22
CA LEU A 37 -9.67 6.02 3.82
C LEU A 37 -10.50 7.31 3.65
N LEU A 38 -11.40 7.59 4.58
CA LEU A 38 -12.18 8.83 4.57
C LEU A 38 -11.30 10.07 4.74
N VAL A 39 -10.35 10.04 5.69
CA VAL A 39 -9.39 11.12 5.91
C VAL A 39 -8.43 11.25 4.73
N GLY A 40 -7.97 10.15 4.12
CA GLY A 40 -7.13 10.21 2.92
C GLY A 40 -7.85 10.83 1.73
N LEU A 41 -9.15 10.54 1.56
CA LEU A 41 -10.00 11.16 0.55
C LEU A 41 -10.35 12.62 0.88
N ALA A 42 -10.49 12.97 2.17
CA ALA A 42 -10.83 14.31 2.63
C ALA A 42 -9.61 15.23 2.81
N ALA A 43 -8.41 14.69 3.01
CA ALA A 43 -7.18 15.45 3.20
C ALA A 43 -6.92 16.50 2.11
N PRO A 44 -7.11 16.22 0.81
CA PRO A 44 -6.98 17.21 -0.25
C PRO A 44 -8.16 18.18 -0.35
N LEU A 45 -9.28 17.92 0.33
CA LEU A 45 -10.35 18.92 0.49
C LEU A 45 -9.94 20.02 1.48
N VAL A 46 -9.04 19.74 2.43
CA VAL A 46 -8.55 20.75 3.38
C VAL A 46 -7.91 21.94 2.66
N PRO A 47 -6.91 21.79 1.76
CA PRO A 47 -6.38 22.92 1.01
C PRO A 47 -7.42 23.54 0.07
N LEU A 48 -8.35 22.75 -0.49
CA LEU A 48 -9.48 23.26 -1.30
C LEU A 48 -10.36 24.25 -0.52
N LEU A 49 -10.63 23.94 0.76
CA LEU A 49 -11.44 24.78 1.64
C LEU A 49 -10.62 25.91 2.27
N ALA A 50 -9.35 25.67 2.60
CA ALA A 50 -8.52 26.61 3.35
C ALA A 50 -7.90 27.71 2.48
N VAL A 51 -7.45 27.36 1.27
CA VAL A 51 -6.75 28.29 0.35
C VAL A 51 -7.63 28.64 -0.86
N GLY A 52 -8.87 28.15 -0.87
CA GLY A 52 -9.87 28.42 -1.91
C GLY A 52 -9.79 27.47 -3.11
N ALA A 53 -10.86 27.46 -3.90
CA ALA A 53 -11.10 26.47 -4.95
C ALA A 53 -9.99 26.45 -6.02
N LEU A 54 -9.42 27.61 -6.38
CA LEU A 54 -8.41 27.71 -7.44
C LEU A 54 -7.05 27.14 -7.01
N GLN A 55 -6.60 27.48 -5.80
CA GLN A 55 -5.27 27.09 -5.30
C GLN A 55 -5.29 25.68 -4.68
N GLY A 56 -6.38 25.32 -4.01
CA GLY A 56 -6.49 23.98 -3.42
C GLY A 56 -6.78 22.86 -4.41
N ALA A 57 -7.33 23.17 -5.60
CA ALA A 57 -7.52 22.19 -6.67
C ALA A 57 -6.19 21.57 -7.16
N GLU A 58 -5.05 22.22 -6.92
CA GLU A 58 -3.72 21.71 -7.27
C GLU A 58 -3.35 20.43 -6.52
N PHE A 59 -3.95 20.21 -5.34
CA PHE A 59 -3.68 19.04 -4.50
C PHE A 59 -4.64 17.89 -4.78
N LEU A 60 -5.77 18.15 -5.44
CA LEU A 60 -6.81 17.15 -5.71
C LEU A 60 -6.30 15.94 -6.53
N PRO A 61 -5.42 16.09 -7.55
CA PRO A 61 -4.85 14.95 -8.25
C PRO A 61 -4.08 13.97 -7.35
N TYR A 62 -3.44 14.49 -6.29
CA TYR A 62 -2.59 13.72 -5.39
C TYR A 62 -3.35 13.02 -4.26
N THR A 63 -4.68 13.10 -4.24
CA THR A 63 -5.54 12.40 -3.27
C THR A 63 -5.25 10.90 -3.23
N ALA A 64 -5.06 10.27 -4.39
CA ALA A 64 -4.78 8.83 -4.46
C ALA A 64 -3.50 8.46 -3.70
N VAL A 65 -2.46 9.29 -3.80
CA VAL A 65 -1.20 9.15 -3.06
C VAL A 65 -1.45 9.27 -1.55
N ALA A 66 -2.20 10.28 -1.12
CA ALA A 66 -2.55 10.47 0.28
C ALA A 66 -3.33 9.27 0.86
N VAL A 67 -4.30 8.74 0.11
CA VAL A 67 -5.05 7.53 0.49
C VAL A 67 -4.12 6.34 0.73
N VAL A 68 -3.15 6.08 -0.16
CA VAL A 68 -2.21 4.96 0.00
C VAL A 68 -1.34 5.14 1.24
N LEU A 69 -0.76 6.34 1.42
CA LEU A 69 0.12 6.64 2.55
C LEU A 69 -0.61 6.54 3.89
N MET A 70 -1.83 7.10 3.96
CA MET A 70 -2.65 7.06 5.16
C MET A 70 -3.09 5.63 5.47
N ALA A 71 -3.59 4.89 4.46
CA ALA A 71 -3.97 3.49 4.64
C ALA A 71 -2.80 2.66 5.16
N TYR A 72 -1.61 2.83 4.59
CA TYR A 72 -0.39 2.16 5.07
C TYR A 72 -0.08 2.52 6.53
N ALA A 73 -0.02 3.82 6.84
CA ALA A 73 0.37 4.33 8.16
C ALA A 73 -0.47 3.80 9.32
N ASN A 74 -1.74 3.49 9.06
CA ASN A 74 -2.68 3.03 10.08
C ASN A 74 -2.88 1.51 10.09
N THR A 75 -2.59 0.83 8.97
CA THR A 75 -2.72 -0.62 8.89
C THR A 75 -1.43 -1.34 9.24
N SER A 76 -0.28 -0.67 9.16
CA SER A 76 1.04 -1.19 9.52
C SER A 76 1.05 -1.74 10.95
N ASP A 77 0.60 -0.97 11.93
CA ASP A 77 0.64 -1.36 13.34
C ASP A 77 -0.32 -2.50 13.67
N VAL A 78 -1.53 -2.47 13.11
CA VAL A 78 -2.55 -3.52 13.30
C VAL A 78 -2.08 -4.88 12.74
N HIS A 79 -1.23 -4.86 11.71
CA HIS A 79 -0.64 -6.07 11.15
C HIS A 79 0.49 -6.67 12.00
N LEU A 80 1.07 -5.91 12.94
CA LEU A 80 2.17 -6.38 13.81
C LEU A 80 1.68 -7.22 15.00
N GLU A 81 0.44 -7.04 15.45
CA GLU A 81 -0.04 -7.55 16.73
C GLU A 81 -0.66 -8.96 16.67
N GLN A 82 -0.96 -9.47 15.48
CA GLN A 82 -1.75 -10.70 15.32
C GLN A 82 -0.97 -11.74 14.51
N PRO A 83 -0.40 -12.79 15.14
CA PRO A 83 -0.15 -14.03 14.41
C PRO A 83 -1.54 -14.57 14.02
N SER A 84 -1.86 -14.56 12.73
CA SER A 84 -3.07 -15.22 12.26
C SER A 84 -3.08 -16.64 12.81
N HIS A 85 -4.18 -17.02 13.47
CA HIS A 85 -4.42 -18.35 14.02
C HIS A 85 -3.73 -19.45 13.20
N ALA A 86 -2.89 -20.26 13.87
CA ALA A 86 -2.19 -21.44 13.40
C ALA A 86 -2.53 -21.86 11.95
N SER A 87 -2.03 -21.11 10.98
CA SER A 87 -2.29 -21.40 9.58
C SER A 87 -1.40 -22.57 9.21
N THR A 88 -1.96 -23.66 8.70
CA THR A 88 -1.22 -24.79 8.14
C THR A 88 -0.42 -24.41 6.89
N HIS A 89 -0.60 -23.19 6.36
CA HIS A 89 0.08 -22.73 5.18
C HIS A 89 1.52 -22.26 5.46
N PRO A 90 2.44 -22.45 4.49
CA PRO A 90 3.79 -21.92 4.57
C PRO A 90 3.82 -20.40 4.79
N ALA A 91 4.84 -19.91 5.50
CA ALA A 91 5.04 -18.48 5.76
C ALA A 91 4.94 -17.62 4.50
N ALA A 92 5.49 -18.08 3.37
CA ALA A 92 5.41 -17.38 2.09
C ALA A 92 3.97 -17.22 1.57
N VAL A 93 3.13 -18.25 1.71
CA VAL A 93 1.72 -18.21 1.31
C VAL A 93 0.97 -17.21 2.19
N HIS A 94 1.22 -17.25 3.50
CA HIS A 94 0.58 -16.37 4.45
C HIS A 94 0.92 -14.89 4.18
N VAL A 95 2.21 -14.59 3.98
CA VAL A 95 2.68 -13.25 3.63
C VAL A 95 2.03 -12.75 2.34
N ARG A 96 2.04 -13.55 1.27
CA ARG A 96 1.44 -13.16 0.00
C ARG A 96 -0.07 -12.95 0.09
N GLY A 97 -0.77 -13.78 0.88
CA GLY A 97 -2.21 -13.64 1.10
C GLY A 97 -2.57 -12.32 1.76
N ARG A 98 -1.79 -11.91 2.77
CA ARG A 98 -1.98 -10.61 3.46
C ARG A 98 -1.67 -9.42 2.56
N GLN A 99 -0.59 -9.48 1.78
CA GLN A 99 -0.28 -8.46 0.77
C GLN A 99 -1.43 -8.29 -0.21
N LEU A 100 -1.97 -9.41 -0.71
CA LEU A 100 -3.09 -9.41 -1.65
C LEU A 100 -4.37 -8.85 -1.01
N ALA A 101 -4.70 -9.25 0.22
CA ALA A 101 -5.88 -8.75 0.92
C ALA A 101 -5.83 -7.23 1.13
N TRP A 102 -4.68 -6.70 1.52
CA TRP A 102 -4.49 -5.25 1.67
C TRP A 102 -4.62 -4.51 0.34
N LEU A 103 -3.99 -5.03 -0.72
CA LEU A 103 -4.11 -4.47 -2.08
C LEU A 103 -5.56 -4.49 -2.59
N LEU A 104 -6.33 -5.53 -2.27
CA LEU A 104 -7.74 -5.61 -2.66
C LEU A 104 -8.64 -4.62 -1.90
N TRP A 105 -8.24 -4.19 -0.71
CA TRP A 105 -8.95 -3.14 0.03
C TRP A 105 -8.59 -1.74 -0.45
N VAL A 106 -7.29 -1.44 -0.55
CA VAL A 106 -6.79 -0.08 -0.81
C VAL A 106 -6.67 0.21 -2.31
N GLY A 107 -6.21 -0.77 -3.08
CA GLY A 107 -5.91 -0.64 -4.51
C GLY A 107 -7.08 -0.10 -5.34
N PRO A 108 -8.30 -0.68 -5.27
CA PRO A 108 -9.42 -0.19 -6.07
C PRO A 108 -9.75 1.28 -5.81
N VAL A 109 -9.76 1.69 -4.53
CA VAL A 109 -10.05 3.08 -4.14
C VAL A 109 -8.97 4.02 -4.66
N SER A 110 -7.70 3.67 -4.47
CA SER A 110 -6.56 4.47 -4.94
C SER A 110 -6.50 4.58 -6.47
N VAL A 111 -6.76 3.50 -7.19
CA VAL A 111 -6.76 3.49 -8.67
C VAL A 111 -7.91 4.33 -9.23
N VAL A 112 -9.12 4.20 -8.67
CA VAL A 112 -10.26 5.04 -9.09
C VAL A 112 -9.97 6.51 -8.82
N ALA A 113 -9.44 6.85 -7.64
CA ALA A 113 -9.04 8.21 -7.31
C ALA A 113 -7.96 8.74 -8.26
N ALA A 114 -6.95 7.92 -8.59
CA ALA A 114 -5.85 8.28 -9.50
C ALA A 114 -6.32 8.58 -10.92
N LEU A 115 -7.37 7.90 -11.38
CA LEU A 115 -7.92 8.08 -12.72
C LEU A 115 -8.91 9.24 -12.78
N ALA A 116 -9.79 9.37 -11.77
CA ALA A 116 -10.89 10.32 -11.80
C ALA A 116 -10.48 11.74 -11.37
N LEU A 117 -9.67 11.88 -10.31
CA LEU A 117 -9.45 13.18 -9.69
C LEU A 117 -8.59 14.15 -10.51
N PRO A 118 -7.54 13.71 -11.25
CA PRO A 118 -6.84 14.61 -12.17
C PRO A 118 -7.77 15.21 -13.25
N ALA A 119 -8.66 14.40 -13.83
CA ALA A 119 -9.66 14.88 -14.80
C ALA A 119 -10.70 15.81 -14.16
N LEU A 120 -11.24 15.45 -12.99
CA LEU A 120 -12.21 16.28 -12.28
C LEU A 120 -11.61 17.61 -11.81
N ALA A 121 -10.31 17.66 -11.54
CA ALA A 121 -9.57 18.87 -11.21
C ALA A 121 -9.24 19.73 -12.44
N GLY A 122 -9.46 19.24 -13.67
CA GLY A 122 -9.02 19.90 -14.90
C GLY A 122 -7.48 19.92 -15.06
N ARG A 123 -6.79 18.96 -14.43
CA ARG A 123 -5.32 18.91 -14.31
C ARG A 123 -4.76 17.64 -14.95
N ALA A 124 -5.08 17.39 -16.21
CA ALA A 124 -4.67 16.18 -16.93
C ALA A 124 -3.14 16.04 -17.07
N GLU A 125 -2.40 17.14 -17.02
CA GLU A 125 -0.94 17.17 -17.00
C GLU A 125 -0.32 16.45 -15.80
N THR A 126 -1.11 16.20 -14.74
CA THR A 126 -0.66 15.48 -13.54
C THR A 126 -0.78 13.95 -13.66
N TYR A 127 -1.37 13.42 -14.73
CA TYR A 127 -1.52 11.98 -14.92
C TYR A 127 -0.19 11.20 -14.83
N PRO A 128 0.91 11.61 -15.48
CA PRO A 128 2.19 10.91 -15.37
C PRO A 128 2.70 10.81 -13.93
N TRP A 129 2.50 11.87 -13.13
CA TRP A 129 2.84 11.89 -11.70
C TRP A 129 2.00 10.89 -10.91
N VAL A 130 0.68 11.00 -11.00
CA VAL A 130 -0.22 10.20 -10.15
C VAL A 130 -0.19 8.71 -10.56
N LEU A 131 -0.18 8.42 -11.86
CA LEU A 131 -0.19 7.05 -12.38
C LEU A 131 1.15 6.32 -12.19
N SER A 132 2.25 7.03 -11.99
CA SER A 132 3.54 6.42 -11.63
C SER A 132 3.67 6.21 -10.12
N LEU A 133 3.31 7.21 -9.31
CA LEU A 133 3.45 7.17 -7.86
C LEU A 133 2.51 6.15 -7.20
N VAL A 134 1.25 6.08 -7.62
CA VAL A 134 0.25 5.20 -6.98
C VAL A 134 0.63 3.72 -7.01
N PRO A 135 0.99 3.10 -8.15
CA PRO A 135 1.39 1.69 -8.15
C PRO A 135 2.72 1.47 -7.41
N ALA A 136 3.66 2.41 -7.50
CA ALA A 136 4.92 2.33 -6.77
C ALA A 136 4.70 2.29 -5.24
N LEU A 137 3.84 3.20 -4.75
CA LEU A 137 3.48 3.28 -3.33
C LEU A 137 2.63 2.10 -2.88
N LEU A 138 1.64 1.66 -3.67
CA LEU A 138 0.82 0.48 -3.34
C LEU A 138 1.69 -0.76 -3.17
N GLY A 139 2.61 -0.99 -4.11
CA GLY A 139 3.51 -2.13 -4.07
C GLY A 139 4.46 -2.08 -2.87
N THR A 140 5.02 -0.90 -2.61
CA THR A 140 5.94 -0.71 -1.48
C THR A 140 5.23 -0.83 -0.14
N ALA A 141 4.05 -0.23 0.01
CA ALA A 141 3.22 -0.31 1.21
C ALA A 141 2.78 -1.76 1.49
N ALA A 142 2.25 -2.47 0.48
CA ALA A 142 1.88 -3.88 0.61
C ALA A 142 3.11 -4.74 0.96
N GLY A 143 4.24 -4.47 0.32
CA GLY A 143 5.54 -5.08 0.60
C GLY A 143 5.93 -4.96 2.07
N ALA A 144 5.89 -3.75 2.59
CA ALA A 144 6.42 -3.44 3.91
C ALA A 144 5.46 -3.74 5.06
N LEU A 145 4.14 -3.78 4.80
CA LEU A 145 3.10 -4.13 5.77
C LEU A 145 3.36 -5.47 6.48
N VAL A 146 3.99 -6.41 5.77
CA VAL A 146 4.24 -7.78 6.20
C VAL A 146 5.64 -7.99 6.75
N VAL A 147 6.49 -6.96 6.74
CA VAL A 147 7.86 -7.06 7.25
C VAL A 147 7.83 -7.03 8.79
N PRO A 148 8.35 -8.07 9.47
CA PRO A 148 8.23 -8.17 10.92
C PRO A 148 9.03 -7.06 11.64
N PRO A 149 8.54 -6.62 12.82
CA PRO A 149 9.15 -5.52 13.57
C PRO A 149 10.53 -5.88 14.16
N ALA A 150 10.93 -7.16 14.13
CA ALA A 150 12.28 -7.59 14.51
C ALA A 150 13.38 -7.04 13.59
N LEU A 151 13.05 -6.58 12.38
CA LEU A 151 13.95 -5.79 11.53
C LEU A 151 14.04 -4.32 11.99
N CYS A 152 13.06 -3.84 12.76
CA CYS A 152 13.00 -2.53 13.40
C CYS A 152 13.54 -2.60 14.84
N ARG A 153 14.75 -3.16 15.01
CA ARG A 153 15.42 -3.38 16.31
C ARG A 153 15.48 -2.09 17.15
N SER A 154 14.64 -2.00 18.17
CA SER A 154 14.87 -1.12 19.32
C SER A 154 14.36 -1.81 20.59
N PRO A 155 15.19 -1.89 21.66
CA PRO A 155 14.91 -2.65 22.88
C PRO A 155 13.87 -2.00 23.82
N HIS A 156 13.17 -0.96 23.38
CA HIS A 156 12.16 -0.26 24.18
C HIS A 156 10.77 -0.44 23.61
N ARG A 157 9.81 -0.66 24.52
CA ARG A 157 8.39 -0.99 24.33
C ARG A 157 7.73 -0.30 23.14
N SER A 158 6.81 -1.05 22.53
CA SER A 158 5.84 -0.66 21.51
C SER A 158 5.33 0.77 21.68
N VAL A 159 5.87 1.68 20.87
CA VAL A 159 5.27 3.00 20.65
C VAL A 159 4.42 2.88 19.38
N PRO A 160 3.13 3.25 19.40
CA PRO A 160 2.30 3.31 18.19
C PRO A 160 3.00 4.13 17.09
N GLY A 161 2.95 3.67 15.84
CA GLY A 161 3.55 4.33 14.67
C GLY A 161 5.01 3.99 14.39
N ARG A 162 5.62 2.99 15.05
CA ARG A 162 7.05 2.66 14.90
C ARG A 162 7.39 2.03 13.54
N ALA A 163 6.54 1.17 12.98
CA ALA A 163 6.73 0.63 11.63
C ALA A 163 6.55 1.74 10.57
N THR A 164 5.61 2.65 10.82
CA THR A 164 5.33 3.83 10.00
C THR A 164 6.53 4.79 9.94
N ARG A 165 7.27 4.98 11.04
CA ARG A 165 8.43 5.92 11.09
C ARG A 165 9.63 5.54 10.22
N LEU A 166 9.85 4.26 9.91
CA LEU A 166 11.00 3.82 9.11
C LEU A 166 10.61 3.49 7.66
N VAL A 167 9.40 2.96 7.46
CA VAL A 167 8.95 2.54 6.14
C VAL A 167 8.34 3.70 5.36
N LEU A 168 7.65 4.66 5.99
CA LEU A 168 7.11 5.80 5.27
C LEU A 168 8.22 6.59 4.53
N PRO A 169 9.36 6.95 5.16
CA PRO A 169 10.45 7.62 4.43
C PRO A 169 11.17 6.71 3.44
N LEU A 170 11.39 5.42 3.77
CA LEU A 170 12.07 4.48 2.85
C LEU A 170 11.19 4.14 1.65
N GLY A 171 9.88 4.01 1.86
CA GLY A 171 8.88 3.73 0.86
C GLY A 171 8.61 4.94 -0.03
N VAL A 172 8.59 6.15 0.53
CA VAL A 172 8.61 7.39 -0.25
C VAL A 172 9.93 7.51 -1.04
N ALA A 173 11.09 7.19 -0.45
CA ALA A 173 12.37 7.29 -1.17
C ALA A 173 12.52 6.25 -2.30
N MET A 174 12.02 5.03 -2.11
CA MET A 174 12.09 3.96 -3.11
C MET A 174 11.00 4.08 -4.19
N ALA A 175 9.82 4.61 -3.84
CA ALA A 175 8.66 4.70 -4.73
C ALA A 175 8.40 6.09 -5.33
N ALA A 176 9.16 7.10 -4.90
CA ALA A 176 9.11 8.46 -5.45
C ALA A 176 10.47 8.94 -5.99
N GLY A 177 11.44 8.05 -6.17
CA GLY A 177 12.78 8.38 -6.68
C GLY A 177 12.84 8.31 -8.21
N PRO A 178 12.92 7.10 -8.78
CA PRO A 178 13.19 6.92 -10.22
C PRO A 178 12.05 7.43 -11.10
N GLU A 179 10.79 7.21 -10.71
CA GLU A 179 9.64 7.70 -11.48
C GLU A 179 9.47 9.23 -11.37
N SER A 180 9.59 9.82 -10.18
CA SER A 180 9.57 11.29 -10.05
C SER A 180 10.70 11.94 -10.83
N GLY A 181 11.88 11.32 -10.85
CA GLY A 181 13.02 11.78 -11.64
C GLY A 181 12.71 11.78 -13.15
N LEU A 182 12.02 10.76 -13.66
CA LEU A 182 11.61 10.70 -15.06
C LEU A 182 10.55 11.74 -15.41
N VAL A 183 9.54 11.96 -14.54
CA VAL A 183 8.55 13.01 -14.80
C VAL A 183 9.20 14.38 -14.78
N LEU A 184 10.03 14.68 -13.77
CA LEU A 184 10.74 15.95 -13.67
C LEU A 184 11.68 16.17 -14.86
N ALA A 185 12.43 15.15 -15.27
CA ALA A 185 13.29 15.24 -16.46
C ALA A 185 12.47 15.47 -17.73
N GLY A 186 11.30 14.84 -17.86
CA GLY A 186 10.37 15.07 -18.97
C GLY A 186 9.79 16.47 -18.98
N ASP A 187 9.42 17.01 -17.81
CA ASP A 187 8.94 18.39 -17.65
C ASP A 187 10.04 19.40 -18.03
N LEU A 188 11.27 19.20 -17.55
CA LEU A 188 12.42 20.07 -17.86
C LEU A 188 12.85 20.01 -19.33
N ALA A 189 12.74 18.83 -19.95
CA ALA A 189 13.10 18.63 -21.35
C ALA A 189 11.95 18.94 -22.33
N GLY A 190 10.74 19.23 -21.83
CA GLY A 190 9.54 19.36 -22.67
C GLY A 190 9.22 18.08 -23.47
N CYS A 191 9.56 16.91 -22.94
CA CYS A 191 9.45 15.62 -23.63
C CYS A 191 8.38 14.75 -22.98
N ASP A 192 7.18 14.72 -23.57
CA ASP A 192 6.05 13.94 -23.05
C ASP A 192 6.34 12.43 -22.98
N ILE A 193 7.14 11.91 -23.91
CA ILE A 193 7.54 10.49 -23.89
C ILE A 193 8.26 10.17 -22.57
N LEU A 194 9.16 11.05 -22.12
CA LEU A 194 9.92 10.85 -20.90
C LEU A 194 9.02 10.92 -19.65
N ARG A 195 8.02 11.82 -19.67
CA ARG A 195 7.00 11.90 -18.61
C ARG A 195 6.19 10.60 -18.52
N TRP A 196 5.72 10.09 -19.65
CA TRP A 196 4.92 8.87 -19.69
C TRP A 196 5.72 7.60 -19.40
N LEU A 197 7.04 7.59 -19.65
CA LEU A 197 7.94 6.51 -19.20
C LEU A 197 8.02 6.38 -17.67
N ALA A 198 7.63 7.40 -16.91
CA ALA A 198 7.53 7.29 -15.46
C ALA A 198 6.45 6.28 -15.03
N VAL A 199 5.36 6.13 -15.81
CA VAL A 199 4.26 5.22 -15.48
C VAL A 199 4.69 3.74 -15.45
N PRO A 200 5.26 3.15 -16.53
CA PRO A 200 5.75 1.78 -16.47
C PRO A 200 6.90 1.61 -15.47
N THR A 201 7.71 2.66 -15.25
CA THR A 201 8.75 2.67 -14.21
C THR A 201 8.13 2.50 -12.82
N GLY A 202 7.15 3.32 -12.46
CA GLY A 202 6.46 3.24 -11.17
C GLY A 202 5.73 1.91 -10.95
N VAL A 203 5.11 1.36 -12.00
CA VAL A 203 4.53 0.00 -11.96
C VAL A 203 5.61 -1.05 -11.67
N THR A 204 6.74 -0.99 -12.38
CA THR A 204 7.85 -1.92 -12.20
C THR A 204 8.44 -1.83 -10.81
N VAL A 205 8.68 -0.61 -10.31
CA VAL A 205 9.15 -0.35 -8.94
C VAL A 205 8.18 -0.91 -7.92
N GLY A 206 6.87 -0.66 -8.06
CA GLY A 206 5.85 -1.18 -7.17
C GLY A 206 5.83 -2.71 -7.12
N VAL A 207 5.85 -3.37 -8.28
CA VAL A 207 5.86 -4.84 -8.38
C VAL A 207 7.13 -5.42 -7.75
N LEU A 208 8.29 -4.86 -8.07
CA LEU A 208 9.57 -5.31 -7.53
C LEU A 208 9.65 -5.09 -6.01
N ALA A 209 9.16 -3.95 -5.51
CA ALA A 209 9.12 -3.66 -4.08
C ALA A 209 8.19 -4.64 -3.34
N ALA A 210 6.97 -4.86 -3.82
CA ALA A 210 6.03 -5.82 -3.26
C ALA A 210 6.60 -7.24 -3.25
N TRP A 211 7.25 -7.63 -4.36
CA TRP A 211 7.87 -8.94 -4.51
C TRP A 211 9.04 -9.11 -3.56
N TRP A 212 10.01 -8.21 -3.58
CA TRP A 212 11.24 -8.30 -2.80
C TRP A 212 10.97 -8.22 -1.30
N LEU A 213 10.19 -7.23 -0.85
CA LEU A 213 9.82 -7.08 0.56
C LEU A 213 8.99 -8.28 1.05
N GLY A 214 8.10 -8.83 0.22
CA GLY A 214 7.37 -10.05 0.54
C GLY A 214 8.28 -11.27 0.69
N ARG A 215 9.33 -11.40 -0.13
CA ARG A 215 10.34 -12.47 0.06
C ARG A 215 11.12 -12.29 1.34
N VAL A 216 11.54 -11.06 1.65
CA VAL A 216 12.27 -10.75 2.89
C VAL A 216 11.39 -11.08 4.10
N ALA A 217 10.12 -10.66 4.09
CA ALA A 217 9.15 -11.00 5.12
C ALA A 217 8.98 -12.52 5.30
N ALA A 218 8.76 -13.25 4.19
CA ALA A 218 8.60 -14.70 4.23
C ALA A 218 9.82 -15.42 4.83
N ALA A 219 11.03 -15.01 4.44
CA ALA A 219 12.28 -15.58 4.96
C ALA A 219 12.47 -15.33 6.46
N ARG A 220 11.92 -14.23 6.99
CA ARG A 220 12.02 -13.89 8.42
C ARG A 220 10.90 -14.49 9.28
N VAL A 221 9.74 -14.75 8.70
CA VAL A 221 8.62 -15.41 9.39
C VAL A 221 8.81 -16.93 9.44
N ALA A 222 9.43 -17.54 8.42
CA ALA A 222 9.68 -18.97 8.36
C ALA A 222 10.31 -19.60 9.64
N PRO A 223 11.37 -19.04 10.25
CA PRO A 223 11.96 -19.60 11.47
C PRO A 223 11.16 -19.34 12.75
N ALA A 224 10.13 -18.47 12.72
CA ALA A 224 9.33 -18.09 13.88
C ALA A 224 8.05 -18.93 14.04
N LEU A 225 7.67 -19.71 13.03
CA LEU A 225 6.54 -20.63 13.11
C LEU A 225 7.03 -21.94 13.77
N PRO A 226 6.30 -22.46 14.79
CA PRO A 226 6.66 -23.76 15.37
C PRO A 226 6.63 -24.82 14.27
N ALA A 227 7.66 -25.67 14.22
CA ALA A 227 7.67 -26.83 13.34
C ALA A 227 6.35 -27.58 13.57
N GLY A 228 5.53 -27.69 12.51
CA GLY A 228 4.29 -28.44 12.58
C GLY A 228 4.57 -29.86 13.08
N PRO A 229 3.59 -30.50 13.74
CA PRO A 229 3.76 -31.89 14.17
C PRO A 229 4.17 -32.75 12.97
N PRO A 230 5.06 -33.74 13.17
CA PRO A 230 5.53 -34.58 12.08
C PRO A 230 4.33 -35.23 11.36
N PRO A 231 4.39 -35.42 10.03
CA PRO A 231 3.35 -36.14 9.32
C PRO A 231 3.22 -37.54 9.96
N ARG A 232 1.98 -37.90 10.30
CA ARG A 232 1.62 -39.24 10.77
C ARG A 232 1.59 -40.22 9.61
#